data_AF-Q30SW3-F1
#
_entry.id   AF-Q30SW3-F1
#
_cell.length_a   1.000
_cell.length_b   1.000
_cell.length_c   1.000
_cell.angle_alpha   90.00
_cell.angle_beta   90.00
_cell.angle_gamma   90.00
#
_symmetry.space_group_name_H-M   'P 1'
#
loop_
_entity.id
_entity.type
_entity.pdbx_description
1 polymer ?
#
loop_
_entity_poly.entity_id
_entity_poly.type
_entity_poly.pdbx_seq_one_letter_code
_entity_poly.pdbx_strand_id
1 'polypeptide(L)'
;MRYSILLAMLLSVSSLFGADKVLVVDTTVVEQTNAELAAVREEAAIAKMQAAQAKEESQKTMDKLSQVRAQREEELATMATQEEILKQNRSMHISVVGQGVAPMNTSSPAQAYALAKRAAIADAYRAIAEKVKGVRVDGQDTIKNMMVQKSTIRTYVQAIVRNADIVETTFKEGLCEVEMEILISHSDFAQQ
;
A
#
# COMPACT_ATOMS: atom_id res chain seq x y z
N MET A 1 11.66 36.67 -62.28
CA MET A 1 12.52 35.64 -62.92
C MET A 1 11.74 34.33 -62.84
N ARG A 2 10.96 33.97 -63.87
CA ARG A 2 11.39 33.16 -65.03
C ARG A 2 11.85 31.76 -64.58
N TYR A 3 10.95 30.77 -64.59
CA TYR A 3 10.52 29.89 -65.71
C TYR A 3 11.58 28.86 -66.10
N SER A 4 11.25 27.57 -65.93
CA SER A 4 11.57 26.50 -66.88
C SER A 4 10.71 25.31 -66.48
N ILE A 5 9.52 25.11 -67.05
CA ILE A 5 9.26 24.64 -68.41
C ILE A 5 10.08 23.39 -68.71
N LEU A 6 9.37 22.31 -69.02
CA LEU A 6 9.51 21.44 -70.20
C LEU A 6 9.20 19.99 -69.80
N LEU A 7 8.53 19.16 -70.59
CA LEU A 7 7.75 19.28 -71.82
C LEU A 7 7.40 17.82 -72.17
N ALA A 8 6.23 17.62 -72.76
CA ALA A 8 5.91 16.57 -73.72
C ALA A 8 6.07 15.09 -73.36
N MET A 9 4.94 14.38 -73.43
CA MET A 9 4.68 13.45 -74.56
C MET A 9 3.15 13.32 -74.67
N LEU A 10 2.53 13.78 -75.77
CA LEU A 10 2.29 13.00 -77.01
C LEU A 10 1.32 11.83 -76.71
N LEU A 11 0.16 11.63 -77.32
CA LEU A 11 -0.35 11.98 -78.65
C LEU A 11 -1.88 11.74 -78.68
N SER A 12 -2.57 12.61 -79.43
CA SER A 12 -3.74 12.39 -80.29
C SER A 12 -4.54 11.08 -80.22
N VAL A 13 -5.88 11.18 -80.22
CA VAL A 13 -6.71 10.86 -81.42
C VAL A 13 -7.96 11.74 -81.41
N SER A 14 -8.13 12.50 -82.50
CA SER A 14 -9.38 13.17 -82.90
C SER A 14 -10.22 12.22 -83.74
N SER A 15 -11.54 12.22 -83.55
CA SER A 15 -12.62 11.97 -84.52
C SER A 15 -13.83 11.43 -83.74
N LEU A 16 -15.08 11.72 -84.04
CA LEU A 16 -15.68 12.16 -85.29
C LEU A 16 -17.04 12.81 -84.92
N PHE A 17 -17.31 13.97 -85.49
CA PHE A 17 -18.60 14.66 -85.38
C PHE A 17 -19.67 13.99 -86.26
N GLY A 18 -20.91 14.02 -85.79
CA GLY A 18 -22.12 13.85 -86.60
C GLY A 18 -23.19 13.06 -85.84
N ALA A 19 -24.42 13.52 -85.66
CA ALA A 19 -25.08 14.73 -86.11
C ALA A 19 -26.38 14.88 -85.31
N ASP A 20 -26.97 16.07 -85.44
CA ASP A 20 -28.41 16.32 -85.53
C ASP A 20 -29.08 17.08 -84.36
N LYS A 21 -29.40 18.34 -84.71
CA LYS A 21 -30.57 19.14 -84.35
C LYS A 21 -30.79 19.60 -82.90
N VAL A 22 -30.34 20.85 -82.70
CA VAL A 22 -31.11 22.01 -82.20
C VAL A 22 -32.25 21.70 -81.22
N LEU A 23 -32.02 21.97 -79.93
CA LEU A 23 -33.01 22.59 -79.06
C LEU A 23 -32.29 23.53 -78.09
N VAL A 24 -32.76 24.77 -78.09
CA VAL A 24 -32.47 25.80 -77.09
C VAL A 24 -32.87 25.23 -75.73
N VAL A 25 -31.92 25.01 -74.81
CA VAL A 25 -32.20 24.58 -73.43
C VAL A 25 -31.29 25.31 -72.46
N ASP A 26 -31.89 26.36 -71.91
CA ASP A 26 -31.94 26.73 -70.50
C ASP A 26 -30.64 26.87 -69.69
N THR A 27 -30.44 28.11 -69.26
CA THR A 27 -29.53 28.60 -68.23
C THR A 27 -29.67 27.91 -66.85
N THR A 28 -30.47 26.86 -66.72
CA THR A 28 -30.81 26.17 -65.46
C THR A 28 -29.89 25.01 -65.11
N VAL A 29 -29.23 24.37 -66.10
CA VAL A 29 -28.44 23.14 -65.88
C VAL A 29 -27.01 23.45 -65.35
N VAL A 30 -26.47 24.62 -65.66
CA VAL A 30 -25.13 25.06 -65.19
C VAL A 30 -25.17 25.57 -63.75
N GLU A 31 -26.30 26.16 -63.31
CA GLU A 31 -26.47 26.57 -61.91
C GLU A 31 -26.72 25.37 -60.98
N GLN A 32 -27.44 24.35 -61.46
CA GLN A 32 -27.72 23.12 -60.70
C GLN A 32 -26.47 22.27 -60.47
N THR A 33 -25.59 22.13 -61.47
CA THR A 33 -24.34 21.35 -61.34
C THR A 33 -23.28 22.03 -60.45
N ASN A 34 -23.23 23.36 -60.44
CA ASN A 34 -22.33 24.12 -59.56
C ASN A 34 -22.84 24.16 -58.10
N ALA A 35 -24.16 24.14 -57.88
CA ALA A 35 -24.76 24.04 -56.55
C ALA A 35 -24.54 22.66 -55.90
N GLU A 36 -24.67 21.58 -56.68
CA GLU A 36 -24.40 20.21 -56.22
C GLU A 36 -22.91 19.98 -55.89
N LEU A 37 -21.99 20.54 -56.70
CA LEU A 37 -20.55 20.50 -56.40
C LEU A 37 -20.14 21.34 -55.18
N ALA A 38 -20.87 22.42 -54.88
CA ALA A 38 -20.67 23.21 -53.66
C ALA A 38 -21.14 22.44 -52.42
N ALA A 39 -22.30 21.78 -52.47
CA ALA A 39 -22.84 20.97 -51.38
C ALA A 39 -21.93 19.77 -51.04
N VAL A 40 -21.41 19.04 -52.04
CA VAL A 40 -20.47 17.91 -51.82
C VAL A 40 -19.13 18.39 -51.24
N ARG A 41 -18.67 19.60 -51.59
CA ARG A 41 -17.44 20.19 -51.02
C ARG A 41 -17.65 20.66 -49.58
N GLU A 42 -18.83 21.15 -49.22
CA GLU A 42 -19.18 21.49 -47.85
C GLU A 42 -19.28 20.24 -46.97
N GLU A 43 -19.92 19.18 -47.44
CA GLU A 43 -19.96 17.89 -46.72
C GLU A 43 -18.56 17.29 -46.54
N ALA A 44 -17.70 17.35 -47.57
CA ALA A 44 -16.31 16.91 -47.47
C ALA A 44 -15.46 17.80 -46.52
N ALA A 45 -15.79 19.08 -46.39
CA ALA A 45 -15.13 19.99 -45.44
C ALA A 45 -15.57 19.69 -43.99
N ILE A 46 -16.86 19.42 -43.77
CA ILE A 46 -17.40 19.00 -42.46
C ILE A 46 -16.79 17.66 -42.04
N ALA A 47 -16.69 16.69 -42.94
CA ALA A 47 -16.06 15.39 -42.67
C ALA A 47 -14.56 15.51 -42.34
N LYS A 48 -13.82 16.39 -43.04
CA LYS A 48 -12.40 16.67 -42.72
C LYS A 48 -12.23 17.37 -41.37
N MET A 49 -13.14 18.29 -41.02
CA MET A 49 -13.13 18.99 -39.73
C MET A 49 -13.43 18.03 -38.58
N GLN A 50 -14.40 17.13 -38.74
CA GLN A 50 -14.71 16.07 -37.77
C GLN A 50 -13.55 15.08 -37.62
N ALA A 51 -12.88 14.70 -38.72
CA ALA A 51 -11.71 13.84 -38.68
C ALA A 51 -10.48 14.52 -38.02
N ALA A 52 -10.33 15.84 -38.14
CA ALA A 52 -9.29 16.60 -37.45
C ALA A 52 -9.58 16.70 -35.94
N GLN A 53 -10.84 16.95 -35.55
CA GLN A 53 -11.29 16.98 -34.16
C GLN A 53 -11.10 15.61 -33.48
N ALA A 54 -11.46 14.51 -34.14
CA ALA A 54 -11.27 13.15 -33.62
C ALA A 54 -9.78 12.79 -33.39
N LYS A 55 -8.88 13.28 -34.25
CA LYS A 55 -7.43 13.10 -34.06
C LYS A 55 -6.89 13.90 -32.87
N GLU A 56 -7.35 15.13 -32.69
CA GLU A 56 -6.94 15.98 -31.58
C GLU A 56 -7.45 15.45 -30.23
N GLU A 57 -8.67 14.91 -30.20
CA GLU A 57 -9.24 14.22 -29.02
C GLU A 57 -8.51 12.91 -28.72
N SER A 58 -8.14 12.14 -29.75
CA SER A 58 -7.32 10.94 -29.59
C SER A 58 -5.91 11.26 -29.04
N GLN A 59 -5.34 12.39 -29.42
CA GLN A 59 -4.04 12.83 -28.90
C GLN A 59 -4.14 13.27 -27.44
N LYS A 60 -5.15 14.08 -27.09
CA LYS A 60 -5.42 14.55 -25.72
C LYS A 60 -5.75 13.41 -24.76
N THR A 61 -6.44 12.37 -25.22
CA THR A 61 -6.73 11.17 -24.41
C THR A 61 -5.47 10.36 -24.16
N MET A 62 -4.58 10.24 -25.15
CA MET A 62 -3.30 9.55 -25.00
C MET A 62 -2.36 10.28 -24.04
N ASP A 63 -2.32 11.62 -24.08
CA ASP A 63 -1.53 12.45 -23.16
C ASP A 63 -2.08 12.40 -21.71
N LYS A 64 -3.41 12.37 -21.53
CA LYS A 64 -4.01 12.15 -20.20
C LYS A 64 -3.72 10.76 -19.66
N LEU A 65 -3.76 9.74 -20.52
CA LEU A 65 -3.50 8.36 -20.12
C LEU A 65 -2.04 8.15 -19.71
N SER A 66 -1.08 8.79 -20.38
CA SER A 66 0.33 8.73 -20.01
C SER A 66 0.60 9.45 -18.69
N GLN A 67 -0.02 10.61 -18.47
CA GLN A 67 0.06 11.32 -17.19
C GLN A 67 -0.54 10.52 -16.03
N VAL A 68 -1.71 9.90 -16.21
CA VAL A 68 -2.33 9.06 -15.18
C VAL A 68 -1.50 7.81 -14.89
N ARG A 69 -0.87 7.21 -15.91
CA ARG A 69 0.03 6.06 -15.72
C ARG A 69 1.29 6.45 -14.95
N ALA A 70 1.91 7.57 -15.28
CA ALA A 70 3.09 8.07 -14.57
C ALA A 70 2.76 8.41 -13.10
N GLN A 71 1.64 9.10 -12.85
CA GLN A 71 1.17 9.38 -11.49
C GLN A 71 0.90 8.11 -10.70
N ARG A 72 0.27 7.10 -11.32
CA ARG A 72 -0.02 5.82 -10.67
C ARG A 72 1.24 5.01 -10.37
N GLU A 73 2.26 5.07 -11.23
CA GLU A 73 3.56 4.43 -11.01
C GLU A 73 4.34 5.10 -9.86
N GLU A 74 4.31 6.44 -9.78
CA GLU A 74 4.86 7.20 -8.65
C GLU A 74 4.11 6.91 -7.33
N GLU A 75 2.78 6.85 -7.37
CA GLU A 75 1.96 6.44 -6.22
C GLU A 75 2.26 4.99 -5.81
N LEU A 76 2.44 4.06 -6.75
CA LEU A 76 2.80 2.67 -6.44
C LEU A 76 4.19 2.57 -5.81
N ALA A 77 5.15 3.36 -6.30
CA ALA A 77 6.52 3.39 -5.79
C ALA A 77 6.61 4.02 -4.37
N THR A 78 5.83 5.07 -4.12
CA THR A 78 5.72 5.67 -2.78
C THR A 78 5.01 4.73 -1.79
N MET A 79 3.98 4.00 -2.22
CA MET A 79 3.33 2.99 -1.37
C MET A 79 4.25 1.80 -1.07
N ALA A 80 5.01 1.31 -2.05
CA ALA A 80 5.96 0.20 -1.86
C ALA A 80 7.10 0.57 -0.91
N THR A 81 7.66 1.77 -1.03
CA THR A 81 8.70 2.27 -0.10
C THR A 81 8.13 2.48 1.30
N GLN A 82 6.89 2.92 1.43
CA GLN A 82 6.23 3.12 2.72
C GLN A 82 5.90 1.80 3.43
N GLU A 83 5.52 0.75 2.69
CA GLU A 83 5.42 -0.61 3.25
C GLU A 83 6.75 -1.15 3.78
N GLU A 84 7.87 -0.80 3.13
CA GLU A 84 9.20 -1.24 3.52
C GLU A 84 9.66 -0.57 4.83
N ILE A 85 9.35 0.72 5.01
CA ILE A 85 9.61 1.48 6.25
C ILE A 85 8.79 0.92 7.43
N LEU A 86 7.56 0.48 7.19
CA LEU A 86 6.69 -0.11 8.23
C LEU A 86 7.17 -1.50 8.70
N LYS A 87 7.97 -2.21 7.89
CA LYS A 87 8.51 -3.54 8.23
C LYS A 87 9.78 -3.47 9.08
N GLN A 88 10.55 -2.38 9.03
CA GLN A 88 11.90 -2.37 9.62
C GLN A 88 12.00 -1.89 11.07
N ASN A 89 10.99 -1.22 11.66
CA ASN A 89 11.22 -0.52 12.94
C ASN A 89 10.05 -0.52 13.94
N ARG A 90 9.28 -1.60 14.03
CA ARG A 90 8.30 -1.76 15.13
C ARG A 90 8.99 -2.31 16.38
N SER A 91 9.59 -1.41 17.16
CA SER A 91 9.95 -1.69 18.56
C SER A 91 8.70 -1.59 19.43
N MET A 92 8.43 -2.60 20.25
CA MET A 92 7.36 -2.61 21.24
C MET A 92 7.96 -2.35 22.63
N HIS A 93 7.35 -1.44 23.38
CA HIS A 93 7.68 -1.20 24.78
C HIS A 93 6.69 -1.94 25.67
N ILE A 94 7.17 -2.77 26.58
CA ILE A 94 6.35 -3.52 27.52
C ILE A 94 6.79 -3.17 28.93
N SER A 95 5.85 -2.66 29.73
CA SER A 95 6.02 -2.50 31.18
C SER A 95 5.27 -3.61 31.93
N VAL A 96 5.86 -4.06 33.03
CA VAL A 96 5.25 -4.99 33.99
C VAL A 96 5.55 -4.55 35.41
N VAL A 97 4.69 -4.94 36.33
CA VAL A 97 4.94 -4.84 37.77
C VAL A 97 4.97 -6.25 38.33
N GLY A 98 6.08 -6.61 38.97
CA GLY A 98 6.23 -7.85 39.71
C GLY A 98 6.11 -7.61 41.20
N GLN A 99 5.54 -8.58 41.92
CA GLN A 99 5.33 -8.49 43.37
C GLN A 99 6.04 -9.62 44.10
N GLY A 100 6.59 -9.31 45.27
CA GLY A 100 7.34 -10.27 46.07
C GLY A 100 7.18 -9.98 47.56
N VAL A 101 6.95 -11.02 48.35
CA VAL A 101 6.76 -10.88 49.80
C VAL A 101 7.95 -11.49 50.53
N ALA A 102 8.42 -10.81 51.57
CA ALA A 102 9.45 -11.34 52.44
C ALA A 102 8.89 -12.51 53.29
N PRO A 103 9.65 -13.60 53.48
CA PRO A 103 9.21 -14.66 54.37
C PRO A 103 9.25 -14.20 55.83
N MET A 104 8.36 -14.77 56.65
CA MET A 104 8.19 -14.39 58.06
C MET A 104 9.44 -14.65 58.92
N ASN A 105 10.34 -15.53 58.49
CA ASN A 105 11.53 -15.95 59.23
C ASN A 105 12.79 -15.13 58.90
N THR A 106 12.63 -13.85 58.57
CA THR A 106 13.76 -12.97 58.24
C THR A 106 14.43 -12.43 59.50
N SER A 107 15.77 -12.51 59.54
CA SER A 107 16.57 -12.10 60.70
C SER A 107 16.82 -10.59 60.75
N SER A 108 16.75 -9.89 59.60
CA SER A 108 16.91 -8.44 59.54
C SER A 108 15.99 -7.79 58.50
N PRO A 109 15.63 -6.50 58.67
CA PRO A 109 14.85 -5.77 57.67
C PRO A 109 15.54 -5.70 56.30
N ALA A 110 16.87 -5.61 56.28
CA ALA A 110 17.65 -5.64 55.05
C ALA A 110 17.57 -7.00 54.34
N GLN A 111 17.57 -8.10 55.10
CA GLN A 111 17.37 -9.44 54.55
C GLN A 111 15.96 -9.60 53.99
N ALA A 112 14.94 -9.10 54.71
CA ALA A 112 13.55 -9.11 54.24
C ALA A 112 13.40 -8.37 52.92
N TYR A 113 13.94 -7.15 52.82
CA TYR A 113 13.97 -6.38 51.58
C TYR A 113 14.66 -7.14 50.44
N ALA A 114 15.84 -7.70 50.69
CA ALA A 114 16.60 -8.40 49.66
C ALA A 114 15.91 -9.67 49.13
N LEU A 115 15.19 -10.40 50.00
CA LEU A 115 14.41 -11.57 49.60
C LEU A 115 13.14 -11.18 48.84
N ALA A 116 12.39 -10.20 49.36
CA ALA A 116 11.18 -9.69 48.71
C ALA A 116 11.49 -9.12 47.32
N LYS A 117 12.56 -8.32 47.19
CA LYS A 117 13.03 -7.77 45.91
C LYS A 117 13.37 -8.88 44.91
N ARG A 118 14.05 -9.94 45.35
CA ARG A 118 14.37 -11.09 44.47
C ARG A 118 13.11 -11.78 43.98
N ALA A 119 12.13 -12.00 44.86
CA ALA A 119 10.85 -12.59 44.49
C ALA A 119 10.10 -11.70 43.48
N ALA A 120 10.05 -10.39 43.73
CA ALA A 120 9.39 -9.43 42.84
C ALA A 120 10.04 -9.36 41.45
N ILE A 121 11.38 -9.38 41.37
CA ILE A 121 12.11 -9.42 40.10
C ILE A 121 11.79 -10.71 39.34
N ALA A 122 11.79 -11.87 40.01
CA ALA A 122 11.46 -13.14 39.36
C ALA A 122 10.02 -13.15 38.82
N ASP A 123 9.08 -12.57 39.56
CA ASP A 123 7.69 -12.42 39.14
C ASP A 123 7.53 -11.47 37.95
N ALA A 124 8.24 -10.34 37.96
CA ALA A 124 8.28 -9.42 36.82
C ALA A 124 8.85 -10.09 35.56
N TYR A 125 9.95 -10.84 35.67
CA TYR A 125 10.50 -11.60 34.54
C TYR A 125 9.52 -12.64 33.98
N ARG A 126 8.77 -13.32 34.86
CA ARG A 126 7.70 -14.23 34.45
C ARG A 126 6.62 -13.48 33.67
N ALA A 127 6.14 -12.36 34.19
CA ALA A 127 5.13 -11.53 33.53
C ALA A 127 5.59 -11.00 32.17
N ILE A 128 6.87 -10.61 32.05
CA ILE A 128 7.46 -10.25 30.75
C ILE A 128 7.44 -11.45 29.82
N ALA A 129 7.97 -12.61 30.25
CA ALA A 129 8.02 -13.80 29.41
C ALA A 129 6.62 -14.21 28.89
N GLU A 130 5.60 -14.13 29.74
CA GLU A 130 4.20 -14.36 29.39
C GLU A 130 3.70 -13.38 28.32
N LYS A 131 3.89 -12.07 28.53
CA LYS A 131 3.49 -11.02 27.57
C LYS A 131 4.22 -11.16 26.24
N VAL A 132 5.52 -11.44 26.29
CA VAL A 132 6.40 -11.54 25.12
C VAL A 132 6.10 -12.77 24.28
N LYS A 133 5.82 -13.90 24.91
CA LYS A 133 5.42 -15.13 24.20
C LYS A 133 3.92 -15.20 23.91
N GLY A 134 3.12 -14.25 24.41
CA GLY A 134 1.68 -14.22 24.21
C GLY A 134 0.93 -15.35 24.91
N VAL A 135 1.48 -15.86 26.03
CA VAL A 135 0.88 -16.95 26.82
C VAL A 135 0.41 -16.43 28.16
N ARG A 136 -0.67 -17.01 28.69
CA ARG A 136 -1.15 -16.77 30.06
C ARG A 136 -0.95 -18.03 30.87
N VAL A 137 -0.19 -17.94 31.95
CA VAL A 137 0.04 -19.07 32.86
C VAL A 137 -0.94 -18.98 34.02
N ASP A 138 -2.13 -19.58 33.86
CA ASP A 138 -3.10 -19.70 34.94
C ASP A 138 -2.81 -20.97 35.74
N GLY A 139 -2.48 -20.82 37.02
CA GLY A 139 -2.20 -21.93 37.95
C GLY A 139 -3.43 -22.50 38.65
N GLN A 140 -4.65 -22.18 38.20
CA GLN A 140 -5.88 -22.59 38.88
C GLN A 140 -6.53 -23.79 38.21
N ASP A 141 -6.30 -24.98 38.76
CA ASP A 141 -7.16 -26.12 38.52
C ASP A 141 -8.58 -25.80 39.03
N THR A 142 -9.60 -25.94 38.18
CA THR A 142 -10.99 -25.88 38.62
C THR A 142 -11.29 -27.12 39.48
N ILE A 143 -11.93 -26.98 40.65
CA ILE A 143 -12.22 -28.07 41.61
C ILE A 143 -12.83 -29.32 40.92
N LYS A 144 -13.62 -29.11 39.86
CA LYS A 144 -14.25 -30.17 39.06
C LYS A 144 -13.25 -31.08 38.33
N ASN A 145 -12.07 -30.60 37.96
CA ASN A 145 -11.06 -31.35 37.21
C ASN A 145 -10.13 -32.21 38.09
N MET A 146 -9.99 -31.88 39.39
CA MET A 146 -9.21 -32.69 40.34
C MET A 146 -9.86 -34.04 40.69
N MET A 147 -11.19 -34.14 40.59
CA MET A 147 -11.93 -35.35 41.01
C MET A 147 -11.79 -36.51 40.01
N VAL A 148 -11.46 -36.22 38.75
CA VAL A 148 -11.43 -37.23 37.68
C VAL A 148 -10.00 -37.66 37.33
N GLN A 149 -9.01 -36.77 37.42
CA GLN A 149 -7.61 -37.13 37.19
C GLN A 149 -6.67 -36.32 38.07
N LYS A 150 -5.62 -36.99 38.54
CA LYS A 150 -4.46 -36.50 39.30
C LYS A 150 -3.61 -35.52 38.46
N SER A 151 -4.25 -34.52 37.85
CA SER A 151 -3.65 -33.71 36.81
C SER A 151 -3.08 -32.43 37.43
N THR A 152 -1.82 -32.50 37.84
CA THR A 152 -1.02 -31.28 38.01
C THR A 152 -0.59 -30.83 36.62
N ILE A 153 -1.33 -29.93 35.98
CA ILE A 153 -0.89 -29.34 34.73
C ILE A 153 0.26 -28.39 35.04
N ARG A 154 1.49 -28.81 34.69
CA ARG A 154 2.70 -28.01 34.88
C ARG A 154 3.04 -27.36 33.54
N THR A 155 2.62 -26.11 33.36
CA THR A 155 2.97 -25.31 32.18
C THR A 155 4.34 -24.68 32.38
N TYR A 156 5.21 -24.80 31.38
CA TYR A 156 6.55 -24.22 31.38
C TYR A 156 6.67 -23.20 30.25
N VAL A 157 7.15 -22.01 30.57
CA VAL A 157 7.47 -20.97 29.58
C VAL A 157 8.97 -20.95 29.40
N GLN A 158 9.47 -21.39 28.24
CA GLN A 158 10.88 -21.28 27.89
C GLN A 158 11.10 -20.01 27.05
N ALA A 159 11.56 -18.95 27.71
CA ALA A 159 11.88 -17.68 27.09
C ALA A 159 13.18 -17.13 27.67
N ILE A 160 14.01 -16.54 26.81
CA ILE A 160 15.18 -15.77 27.24
C ILE A 160 14.77 -14.31 27.13
N VAL A 161 14.59 -13.65 28.27
CA VAL A 161 14.32 -12.21 28.33
C VAL A 161 15.66 -11.50 28.44
N ARG A 162 16.00 -10.68 27.44
CA ARG A 162 17.21 -9.85 27.43
C ARG A 162 16.82 -8.38 27.53
N ASN A 163 17.69 -7.55 28.09
CA ASN A 163 17.49 -6.09 28.13
C ASN A 163 16.23 -5.64 28.88
N ALA A 164 15.87 -6.31 29.98
CA ALA A 164 14.84 -5.81 30.88
C ALA A 164 15.48 -4.92 31.94
N ASP A 165 15.00 -3.68 32.04
CA ASP A 165 15.50 -2.68 32.98
C ASP A 165 14.53 -2.52 34.15
N ILE A 166 15.08 -2.26 35.35
CA ILE A 166 14.28 -1.99 36.55
C ILE A 166 14.09 -0.48 36.64
N VAL A 167 12.85 -0.02 36.54
CA VAL A 167 12.49 1.40 36.57
C VAL A 167 12.33 1.87 38.01
N GLU A 168 11.52 1.14 38.78
CA GLU A 168 11.19 1.51 40.15
C GLU A 168 11.18 0.27 41.06
N THR A 169 11.49 0.48 42.33
CA THR A 169 11.33 -0.54 43.37
C THR A 169 10.74 0.10 44.61
N THR A 170 9.55 -0.34 45.00
CA THR A 170 8.87 0.09 46.22
C THR A 170 8.84 -1.05 47.22
N PHE A 171 9.19 -0.79 48.48
CA PHE A 171 9.06 -1.75 49.57
C PHE A 171 8.26 -1.16 50.73
N LYS A 172 7.11 -1.76 51.03
CA LYS A 172 6.19 -1.34 52.09
C LYS A 172 5.69 -2.57 52.83
N GLU A 173 5.84 -2.56 54.16
CA GLU A 173 5.24 -3.57 55.05
C GLU A 173 5.55 -5.04 54.70
N GLY A 174 6.74 -5.31 54.15
CA GLY A 174 7.16 -6.67 53.76
C GLY A 174 6.75 -7.08 52.34
N LEU A 175 5.97 -6.26 51.64
CA LEU A 175 5.69 -6.37 50.21
C LEU A 175 6.68 -5.51 49.42
N CYS A 176 7.31 -6.11 48.42
CA CYS A 176 8.13 -5.43 47.43
C CYS A 176 7.41 -5.46 46.09
N GLU A 177 7.34 -4.30 45.44
CA GLU A 177 6.88 -4.13 44.08
C GLU A 177 8.05 -3.64 43.24
N VAL A 178 8.26 -4.27 42.08
CA VAL A 178 9.32 -3.91 41.14
C VAL A 178 8.68 -3.67 39.79
N GLU A 179 8.83 -2.46 39.28
CA GLU A 179 8.44 -2.13 37.91
C GLU A 179 9.62 -2.39 36.98
N MET A 180 9.35 -3.16 35.93
CA MET A 180 10.32 -3.50 34.91
C MET A 180 9.79 -3.15 33.54
N GLU A 181 10.71 -2.69 32.69
CA GLU A 181 10.45 -2.30 31.32
C GLU A 181 11.36 -3.06 30.37
N ILE A 182 10.85 -3.37 29.19
CA ILE A 182 11.61 -4.00 28.12
C ILE A 182 11.21 -3.43 26.76
N LEU A 183 12.21 -3.13 25.95
CA LEU A 183 12.06 -2.77 24.55
C LEU A 183 12.37 -3.99 23.69
N ILE A 184 11.44 -4.36 22.82
CA ILE A 184 11.54 -5.58 22.01
C ILE A 184 11.36 -5.22 20.55
N SER A 185 12.27 -5.69 19.70
CA SER A 185 12.20 -5.54 18.25
C SER A 185 11.93 -6.89 17.58
N HIS A 186 11.38 -6.87 16.37
CA HIS A 186 11.07 -8.09 15.62
C HIS A 186 12.29 -9.01 15.43
N SER A 187 13.49 -8.42 15.30
CA SER A 187 14.77 -9.14 15.17
C SER A 187 15.12 -10.03 16.36
N ASP A 188 14.62 -9.72 17.56
CA ASP A 188 14.96 -10.43 18.80
C ASP A 188 14.34 -11.84 18.86
N PHE A 189 13.30 -12.08 18.04
CA PHE A 189 12.63 -13.37 17.96
C PHE A 189 13.16 -14.28 16.85
N ALA A 190 13.77 -13.70 15.80
CA ALA A 190 14.18 -14.44 14.61
C ALA A 190 15.50 -15.23 14.78
N GLN A 191 16.22 -15.04 15.89
CA GLN A 191 17.51 -15.69 16.16
C GLN A 191 17.42 -17.05 16.90
N GLN A 192 16.28 -17.75 16.82
CA GLN A 192 16.09 -19.06 17.48
C GLN A 192 15.95 -20.21 16.50
#